data_AF-A0A2V9VWZ1-F1
#
_entry.id   AF-A0A2V9VWZ1-F1
#
_cell.length_a   1.000
_cell.length_b   1.000
_cell.length_c   1.000
_cell.angle_alpha   90.00
_cell.angle_beta   90.00
_cell.angle_gamma   90.00
#
_symmetry.space_group_name_H-M   'P 1'
#
loop_
_entity.id
_entity.type
_entity.pdbx_description
1 polymer ?
#
loop_
_entity_poly.entity_id
_entity_poly.type
_entity_poly.pdbx_seq_one_letter_code
_entity_poly.pdbx_strand_id
1 'polypeptide(L)' 'MNNLDPLAPRPVRESQSEMAEIVLPNDANPLGALLGGRLMHWIDLAGA' A
#
# COMPACT_ATOMS: atom_id res chain seq x y z
N MET A 1 4.13 21.61 -27.86
CA MET A 1 2.98 21.98 -27.00
C MET A 1 3.31 21.59 -25.57
N ASN A 2 3.82 22.53 -24.76
CA ASN A 2 4.07 22.30 -23.34
C ASN A 2 3.14 23.22 -22.55
N ASN A 3 2.03 22.69 -22.06
CA ASN A 3 1.24 23.31 -21.01
C ASN A 3 1.34 22.38 -19.80
N LEU A 4 2.23 22.70 -18.87
CA LEU A 4 2.20 22.14 -17.53
C LEU A 4 1.36 23.09 -16.68
N ASP A 5 0.04 23.03 -16.85
CA ASP A 5 -0.87 23.66 -15.91
C ASP A 5 -0.74 22.90 -14.57
N PRO A 6 -0.19 23.52 -13.51
CA PRO A 6 0.01 22.84 -12.23
C PRO A 6 -1.30 22.45 -11.54
N LEU A 7 -2.44 22.93 -12.04
CA LEU A 7 -3.78 22.58 -11.56
C LEU A 7 -4.45 21.50 -12.41
N ALA A 8 -3.78 20.96 -13.43
CA ALA A 8 -4.30 19.86 -14.22
C ALA A 8 -4.52 18.61 -13.33
N PRO A 9 -5.70 17.96 -13.38
CA PRO A 9 -5.94 16.72 -12.66
C PRO A 9 -4.90 15.65 -13.02
N ARG A 10 -4.33 15.00 -12.01
CA ARG A 10 -3.36 13.93 -12.21
C ARG A 10 -4.08 12.59 -12.42
N PRO A 11 -3.63 11.77 -13.39
CA PRO A 11 -4.09 10.38 -13.52
C PRO A 11 -3.86 9.58 -12.23
N VAL A 12 -4.84 8.76 -11.83
CA VAL A 12 -4.76 7.89 -10.63
C VAL A 12 -3.51 7.01 -10.60
N ARG A 13 -3.05 6.53 -11.77
CA ARG A 13 -1.83 5.73 -11.88
C ARG A 13 -0.58 6.42 -11.35
N GLU A 14 -0.56 7.75 -11.31
CA GLU A 14 0.60 8.51 -10.80
C GLU A 14 0.67 8.55 -9.26
N SER A 15 -0.35 8.02 -8.58
CA SER A 15 -0.39 7.88 -7.12
C SER A 15 -0.59 6.42 -6.68
N GLN A 16 -0.39 5.44 -7.57
CA GLN A 16 -0.43 4.03 -7.16
C GLN A 16 0.84 3.65 -6.39
N SER A 17 0.64 2.99 -5.26
CA SER A 17 1.69 2.40 -4.44
C SER A 17 1.61 0.87 -4.51
N GLU A 18 2.76 0.22 -4.61
CA GLU A 18 2.88 -1.24 -4.56
C GLU A 18 3.84 -1.62 -3.43
N MET A 19 3.44 -2.63 -2.63
CA MET A 19 4.23 -3.11 -1.51
C MET A 19 4.14 -4.64 -1.44
N ALA A 20 5.29 -5.29 -1.28
CA ALA A 20 5.40 -6.73 -1.14
C ALA A 20 6.20 -7.06 0.12
N GLU A 21 5.60 -7.83 1.03
CA GLU A 21 6.15 -8.14 2.34
C GLU A 21 6.15 -9.66 2.58
N ILE A 22 7.16 -10.15 3.29
CA ILE A 22 7.25 -11.55 3.70
C ILE A 22 6.48 -11.71 5.01
N VAL A 23 5.56 -12.66 5.07
CA VAL A 23 4.88 -13.04 6.32
C VAL A 23 5.83 -13.92 7.15
N LEU A 24 6.30 -13.40 8.27
CA LEU A 24 7.14 -14.15 9.21
C LEU A 24 6.28 -14.88 10.26
N PRO A 25 6.84 -15.87 10.99
CA PRO A 25 6.08 -16.60 12.01
C PRO A 25 5.43 -15.70 13.08
N ASN A 26 6.06 -14.58 13.43
CA ASN A 26 5.51 -13.63 14.40
C ASN A 26 4.34 -12.80 13.85
N ASP A 27 4.17 -12.73 12.52
CA ASP A 27 3.06 -12.01 11.89
C ASP A 27 1.82 -12.90 11.74
N ALA A 28 1.94 -14.20 11.99
CA ALA A 28 0.88 -15.18 11.83
C ALA A 28 0.33 -15.68 13.17
N ASN A 29 -0.92 -16.13 13.15
CA ASN A 29 -1.49 -16.88 14.27
C ASN A 29 -0.97 -18.35 14.27
N PRO A 30 -1.25 -19.15 15.32
CA PRO A 30 -0.80 -20.54 15.39
C PRO A 30 -1.29 -21.48 14.25
N LEU A 31 -2.30 -21.06 13.48
CA LEU A 31 -2.79 -21.79 12.30
C LEU A 31 -2.07 -21.38 11.00
N GLY A 32 -1.12 -20.45 11.06
CA GLY A 32 -0.36 -19.95 9.91
C GLY A 32 -1.06 -18.87 9.10
N ALA A 33 -2.16 -18.29 9.60
CA ALA A 33 -2.82 -17.17 8.93
C ALA A 33 -2.28 -15.82 9.44
N LEU A 34 -2.05 -14.88 8.53
CA LEU A 34 -1.62 -13.51 8.85
C LEU A 34 -2.59 -12.85 9.86
N LEU A 35 -2.03 -12.19 10.87
CA LEU A 35 -2.80 -11.44 11.85
C LEU A 35 -3.44 -10.21 11.20
N GLY A 36 -4.75 -10.05 11.40
CA GLY A 36 -5.50 -8.92 10.81
C GLY A 36 -4.96 -7.54 11.20
N GLY A 37 -4.45 -7.38 12.42
CA GLY A 37 -3.80 -6.13 12.85
C GLY A 37 -2.56 -5.78 12.02
N ARG A 38 -1.74 -6.78 11.65
CA ARG A 38 -0.56 -6.58 10.78
C ARG A 38 -0.98 -6.18 9.37
N LEU A 39 -2.01 -6.85 8.83
CA LEU A 39 -2.57 -6.51 7.52
C LEU A 39 -3.10 -5.07 7.49
N MET A 40 -3.86 -4.65 8.50
CA MET A 40 -4.40 -3.28 8.55
C MET A 40 -3.29 -2.24 8.60
N HIS A 41 -2.22 -2.49 9.36
CA HIS A 41 -1.08 -1.58 9.40
C HIS A 41 -0.37 -1.46 8.03
N TRP A 42 -0.24 -2.57 7.28
CA TRP A 42 0.28 -2.53 5.92
C TRP A 42 -0.60 -1.76 4.94
N ILE A 43 -1.92 -1.88 5.06
CA ILE A 43 -2.87 -1.12 4.23
C ILE A 43 -2.73 0.37 4.50
N ASP A 44 -2.64 0.77 5.77
CA ASP A 44 -2.41 2.16 6.18
C ASP A 44 -1.10 2.69 5.58
N LEU A 45 0.00 1.94 5.69
CA LEU A 45 1.28 2.34 5.13
C LEU A 45 1.27 2.48 3.60
N ALA A 46 0.62 1.56 2.88
CA ALA A 46 0.56 1.60 1.42
C ALA A 46 -0.35 2.71 0.89
N GLY A 47 -1.36 3.11 1.66
CA GLY A 47 -2.32 4.15 1.30
C GLY A 47 -1.97 5.55 1.78
N ALA A 48 -0.91 5.70 2.59
CA ALA A 48 -0.45 6.97 3.14
C ALA A 48 0.24 7.89 2.12
#